data_AF-A0A1Q3B409-F1
#
_entry.id   AF-A0A1Q3B409-F1
#
_cell.length_a   1.000
_cell.length_b   1.000
_cell.length_c   1.000
_cell.angle_alpha   90.00
_cell.angle_beta   90.00
_cell.angle_gamma   90.00
#
_symmetry.space_group_name_H-M   'P 1'
#
loop_
_entity.id
_entity.type
_entity.pdbx_description
1 polymer ?
#
loop_
_entity_poly.entity_id
_entity_poly.type
_entity_poly.pdbx_seq_one_letter_code
_entity_poly.pdbx_strand_id
1 'polypeptide(L)'
;MQRRNSSYLINVVQGKDESLRDYLTRFNKESLTVKDLELSFALASLTSGLKDNSPFTFSLIKKPAQDMADLLRRAKRYVNVEEVMVARKQKTSWSGHHVEKQKHSRGAQESKEKRKDRLELARDDLRHKLPRREGSPKMGASIPTYKNFAPLLEIRTKILAVEKDKVPIQWPAPMRSQQKRGT
;
A
#
# COMPACT_ATOMS: atom_id res chain seq x y z
N MET A 1 24.32 -39.03 -2.00
CA MET A 1 24.02 -37.58 -1.86
C MET A 1 25.32 -36.81 -2.03
N GLN A 2 25.52 -36.11 -3.15
CA GLN A 2 26.68 -35.23 -3.35
C GLN A 2 26.54 -34.05 -2.39
N ARG A 3 27.47 -33.90 -1.44
CA ARG A 3 27.50 -32.74 -0.53
C ARG A 3 28.15 -31.57 -1.27
N ARG A 4 27.55 -30.38 -1.20
CA ARG A 4 28.05 -29.18 -1.87
C ARG A 4 28.92 -28.35 -0.93
N ASN A 5 29.85 -27.58 -1.49
CA ASN A 5 30.68 -26.62 -0.78
C ASN A 5 29.92 -25.30 -0.54
N SER A 6 30.39 -24.48 0.40
CA SER A 6 29.74 -23.20 0.75
C SER A 6 29.59 -22.26 -0.43
N SER A 7 30.60 -22.17 -1.30
CA SER A 7 30.57 -21.35 -2.52
C SER A 7 29.39 -21.63 -3.45
N TYR A 8 28.77 -22.81 -3.36
CA TYR A 8 27.54 -23.10 -4.08
C TYR A 8 26.41 -22.10 -3.81
N LEU A 9 26.31 -21.57 -2.58
CA LEU A 9 25.23 -20.66 -2.18
C LEU A 9 25.29 -19.30 -2.88
N ILE A 10 26.44 -18.90 -3.43
CA ILE A 10 26.59 -17.67 -4.21
C ILE A 10 25.72 -17.72 -5.49
N ASN A 11 25.48 -18.93 -6.01
CA ASN A 11 24.66 -19.13 -7.22
C ASN A 11 23.15 -19.16 -6.92
N VAL A 12 22.76 -19.15 -5.65
CA VAL A 12 21.36 -19.12 -5.25
C VAL A 12 20.89 -17.68 -5.27
N VAL A 13 20.46 -17.21 -6.44
CA VAL A 13 19.97 -15.85 -6.67
C VAL A 13 18.46 -15.82 -6.80
N GLN A 14 17.82 -14.75 -6.34
CA GLN A 14 16.39 -14.51 -6.41
C GLN A 14 15.96 -14.28 -7.87
N GLY A 15 15.01 -15.07 -8.34
CA GLY A 15 14.45 -14.96 -9.68
C GLY A 15 13.71 -13.63 -9.91
N LYS A 16 13.59 -13.24 -11.19
CA LYS A 16 12.88 -12.01 -11.60
C LYS A 16 11.45 -11.95 -11.05
N ASP A 17 10.73 -13.07 -11.16
CA ASP A 17 9.33 -13.22 -10.75
C ASP A 17 9.17 -14.05 -9.45
N GLU A 18 10.29 -14.36 -8.78
CA GLU A 18 10.28 -15.10 -7.52
C GLU A 18 10.00 -14.15 -6.34
N SER A 19 9.02 -14.52 -5.52
CA SER A 19 8.70 -13.76 -4.30
C SER A 19 9.85 -13.82 -3.30
N LEU A 20 9.91 -12.87 -2.37
CA LEU A 20 10.94 -12.92 -1.31
C LEU A 20 10.80 -14.19 -0.46
N ARG A 21 9.56 -14.65 -0.22
CA ARG A 21 9.28 -15.87 0.55
C ARG A 21 9.84 -17.12 -0.13
N ASP A 22 9.60 -17.25 -1.42
CA ASP A 22 10.02 -18.43 -2.18
C ASP A 22 11.55 -18.49 -2.28
N TYR A 23 12.19 -17.35 -2.53
CA TYR A 23 13.64 -17.24 -2.50
C TYR A 23 14.24 -17.68 -1.17
N LEU A 24 13.74 -17.15 -0.05
CA LEU A 24 14.25 -17.51 1.28
C LEU A 24 14.04 -19.00 1.59
N THR A 25 12.91 -19.56 1.17
CA THR A 25 12.61 -20.98 1.34
C THR A 25 13.58 -21.84 0.53
N ARG A 26 13.86 -21.45 -0.72
CA ARG A 26 14.81 -22.14 -1.59
C ARG A 26 16.24 -22.01 -1.06
N PHE A 27 16.66 -20.81 -0.67
CA PHE A 27 17.98 -20.60 -0.06
C PHE A 27 18.18 -21.46 1.18
N ASN A 28 17.16 -21.53 2.06
CA ASN A 28 17.22 -22.39 3.25
C ASN A 28 17.30 -23.88 2.90
N LYS A 29 16.62 -24.32 1.85
CA LYS A 29 16.72 -25.72 1.38
C LYS A 29 18.14 -26.01 0.85
N GLU A 30 18.71 -25.11 0.08
CA GLU A 30 20.05 -25.28 -0.48
C GLU A 30 21.14 -25.21 0.60
N SER A 31 20.99 -24.34 1.61
CA SER A 31 21.94 -24.21 2.72
C SER A 31 22.07 -25.49 3.54
N LEU A 32 20.98 -26.25 3.71
CA LEU A 32 20.99 -27.55 4.39
C LEU A 32 21.79 -28.64 3.64
N THR A 33 22.09 -28.43 2.34
CA THR A 33 22.89 -29.38 1.54
C THR A 33 24.40 -29.15 1.67
N VAL A 34 24.80 -28.02 2.25
CA VAL A 34 26.18 -27.57 2.42
C VAL A 34 26.74 -28.08 3.76
N LYS A 35 27.98 -28.58 3.76
CA LYS A 35 28.70 -28.89 5.02
C LYS A 35 29.39 -27.65 5.58
N ASP A 36 29.49 -27.58 6.90
CA ASP A 36 30.34 -26.61 7.61
C ASP A 36 30.06 -25.16 7.15
N LEU A 37 28.77 -24.84 7.01
CA LEU A 37 28.33 -23.53 6.54
C LEU A 37 28.49 -22.49 7.65
N GLU A 38 29.46 -21.60 7.45
CA GLU A 38 29.62 -20.41 8.28
C GLU A 38 28.42 -19.46 8.15
N LEU A 39 27.90 -19.01 9.29
CA LEU A 39 26.70 -18.16 9.33
C LEU A 39 26.92 -16.80 8.65
N SER A 40 28.13 -16.24 8.78
CA SER A 40 28.54 -15.01 8.11
C SER A 40 28.54 -15.17 6.59
N PHE A 41 29.03 -16.31 6.09
CA PHE A 41 29.02 -16.65 4.68
C PHE A 41 27.60 -16.87 4.15
N ALA A 42 26.75 -17.56 4.93
CA ALA A 42 25.34 -17.74 4.61
C ALA A 42 24.61 -16.40 4.50
N LEU A 43 24.85 -15.48 5.45
CA LEU A 43 24.29 -14.14 5.42
C LEU A 43 24.74 -13.38 4.18
N ALA A 44 26.04 -13.34 3.91
CA ALA A 44 26.60 -12.66 2.74
C ALA A 44 25.99 -13.21 1.43
N SER A 45 25.99 -14.53 1.26
CA SER A 45 25.44 -15.21 0.08
C SER A 45 23.95 -14.94 -0.09
N LEU A 46 23.17 -14.97 1.00
CA LEU A 46 21.74 -14.66 0.96
C LEU A 46 21.53 -13.23 0.50
N THR A 47 22.26 -12.27 1.07
CA THR A 47 22.13 -10.84 0.74
C THR A 47 22.56 -10.53 -0.69
N SER A 48 23.64 -11.15 -1.20
CA SER A 48 24.10 -10.96 -2.58
C SER A 48 23.16 -11.60 -3.59
N GLY A 49 22.43 -12.65 -3.20
CA GLY A 49 21.44 -13.28 -4.06
C GLY A 49 20.11 -12.53 -4.13
N LEU A 50 19.88 -11.45 -3.36
CA LEU A 50 18.64 -10.70 -3.43
C LEU A 50 18.52 -9.91 -4.74
N LYS A 51 17.29 -9.73 -5.22
CA LYS A 51 17.03 -8.91 -6.41
C LYS A 51 17.31 -7.42 -6.13
N ASP A 52 18.16 -6.79 -6.93
CA ASP A 52 18.63 -5.40 -6.73
C ASP A 52 17.50 -4.37 -6.57
N ASN A 53 16.45 -4.50 -7.37
CA ASN A 53 15.35 -3.53 -7.43
C ASN A 53 14.18 -3.88 -6.50
N SER A 54 14.44 -4.52 -5.36
CA SER A 54 13.40 -4.88 -4.39
C SER A 54 13.34 -3.90 -3.21
N PRO A 55 12.14 -3.61 -2.65
CA PRO A 55 12.01 -2.80 -1.43
C PRO A 55 12.83 -3.35 -0.25
N PHE A 56 13.02 -4.67 -0.19
CA PHE A 56 13.81 -5.31 0.86
C PHE A 56 15.30 -5.05 0.67
N THR A 57 15.82 -5.16 -0.56
CA THR A 57 17.22 -4.86 -0.89
C THR A 57 17.57 -3.41 -0.58
N PHE A 58 16.71 -2.45 -0.97
CA PHE A 58 16.90 -1.04 -0.60
C PHE A 58 16.93 -0.82 0.92
N SER A 59 16.14 -1.59 1.68
CA SER A 59 16.15 -1.52 3.15
C SER A 59 17.49 -1.95 3.75
N LEU A 60 18.13 -2.97 3.14
CA LEU A 60 19.42 -3.49 3.56
C LEU A 60 20.56 -2.56 3.17
N ILE A 61 20.49 -1.92 1.99
CA ILE A 61 21.45 -0.89 1.57
C ILE A 61 21.39 0.30 2.53
N LYS A 62 20.17 0.77 2.86
CA LYS A 62 19.98 1.91 3.78
C LYS A 62 20.45 1.58 5.20
N LYS A 63 20.19 0.36 5.65
CA LYS A 63 20.60 -0.13 6.97
C LYS A 63 21.00 -1.59 6.83
N PRO A 64 22.29 -1.92 6.83
CA PRO A 64 22.72 -3.31 6.78
C PRO A 64 22.11 -4.15 7.90
N ALA A 65 21.94 -5.45 7.65
CA ALA A 65 21.55 -6.39 8.70
C ALA A 65 22.77 -6.66 9.60
N GLN A 66 22.56 -6.67 10.91
CA GLN A 66 23.65 -6.94 11.87
C GLN A 66 23.99 -8.43 11.94
N ASP A 67 22.98 -9.28 11.84
CA ASP A 67 23.09 -10.73 11.90
C ASP A 67 21.93 -11.39 11.13
N MET A 68 21.94 -12.73 11.10
CA MET A 68 20.91 -13.51 10.41
C MET A 68 19.52 -13.31 11.03
N ALA A 69 19.44 -13.12 12.35
CA ALA A 69 18.16 -12.96 13.05
C ALA A 69 17.49 -11.63 12.69
N ASP A 70 18.25 -10.53 12.63
CA ASP A 70 17.80 -9.22 12.18
C ASP A 70 17.35 -9.28 10.71
N LEU A 71 18.13 -9.95 9.84
CA LEU A 71 17.77 -10.13 8.44
C LEU A 71 16.42 -10.83 8.29
N LEU A 72 16.23 -11.98 8.95
CA LEU A 72 14.99 -12.76 8.87
C LEU A 72 13.79 -12.01 9.47
N ARG A 73 14.00 -11.30 10.59
CA ARG A 73 12.97 -10.46 11.22
C ARG A 73 12.50 -9.35 10.27
N ARG A 74 13.43 -8.71 9.54
CA ARG A 74 13.10 -7.70 8.53
C ARG A 74 12.40 -8.35 7.33
N ALA A 75 12.95 -9.44 6.81
CA ALA A 75 12.39 -10.18 5.67
C ALA A 75 10.92 -10.56 5.90
N LYS A 76 10.58 -11.08 7.09
CA LYS A 76 9.19 -11.41 7.46
C LYS A 76 8.22 -10.25 7.26
N ARG A 77 8.63 -9.01 7.60
CA ARG A 77 7.78 -7.82 7.40
C ARG A 77 7.58 -7.52 5.92
N TYR A 78 8.63 -7.65 5.11
CA TYR A 78 8.54 -7.41 3.67
C TYR A 78 7.73 -8.48 2.94
N VAL A 79 7.87 -9.75 3.33
CA VAL A 79 7.01 -10.85 2.84
C VAL A 79 5.54 -10.53 3.11
N ASN A 80 5.18 -10.12 4.33
CA ASN A 80 3.80 -9.77 4.66
C ASN A 80 3.29 -8.57 3.84
N VAL A 81 4.13 -7.56 3.59
CA VAL A 81 3.76 -6.42 2.73
C VAL A 81 3.55 -6.89 1.28
N GLU A 82 4.44 -7.72 0.75
CA GLU A 82 4.33 -8.28 -0.59
C GLU A 82 3.03 -9.08 -0.77
N GLU A 83 2.71 -9.97 0.18
CA GLU A 83 1.48 -10.78 0.19
C GLU A 83 0.21 -9.89 0.22
N VAL A 84 0.18 -8.86 1.07
CA VAL A 84 -0.94 -7.90 1.12
C VAL A 84 -1.10 -7.15 -0.20
N MET A 85 0.00 -6.76 -0.84
CA MET A 85 -0.02 -6.05 -2.13
C MET A 85 -0.51 -6.94 -3.27
N VAL A 86 -0.09 -8.20 -3.30
CA VAL A 86 -0.59 -9.20 -4.26
C VAL A 86 -2.09 -9.43 -4.07
N ALA A 87 -2.56 -9.61 -2.84
CA ALA A 87 -3.99 -9.81 -2.55
C ALA A 87 -4.85 -8.60 -2.96
N ARG A 88 -4.34 -7.37 -2.79
CA ARG A 88 -5.02 -6.15 -3.25
C ARG A 88 -5.14 -6.09 -4.77
N LYS A 89 -4.08 -6.44 -5.50
CA LYS A 89 -4.08 -6.47 -6.98
C LYS A 89 -5.10 -7.47 -7.53
N GLN A 90 -5.19 -8.65 -6.91
CA GLN A 90 -6.18 -9.68 -7.29
C GLN A 90 -7.63 -9.20 -7.09
N LYS A 91 -7.90 -8.49 -5.98
CA LYS A 91 -9.22 -7.88 -5.73
C LYS A 91 -9.58 -6.83 -6.78
N THR A 92 -8.64 -5.97 -7.17
CA THR A 92 -8.87 -4.96 -8.21
C THR A 92 -9.03 -5.57 -9.61
N SER A 93 -8.34 -6.67 -9.92
CA SER A 93 -8.53 -7.38 -11.20
C SER A 93 -9.90 -8.04 -11.32
N TRP A 94 -10.51 -8.47 -10.21
CA TRP A 94 -11.86 -9.05 -10.22
C TRP A 94 -12.94 -7.98 -10.41
N SER A 95 -12.73 -6.76 -9.91
CA SER A 95 -13.66 -5.64 -10.13
C SER A 95 -13.65 -5.06 -11.55
N GLY A 96 -12.64 -5.38 -12.36
CA GLY A 96 -12.53 -4.90 -13.75
C GLY A 96 -13.39 -5.67 -14.76
N HIS A 97 -13.78 -6.92 -14.46
CA HIS A 97 -14.50 -7.77 -15.42
C HIS A 97 -16.02 -7.54 -15.50
N HIS A 98 -16.60 -6.71 -14.62
CA HIS A 98 -18.05 -6.46 -14.59
C HIS A 98 -18.48 -5.13 -15.23
N VAL A 99 -17.58 -4.39 -15.90
CA VAL A 99 -17.88 -3.05 -16.45
C VAL A 99 -17.78 -2.97 -17.99
N GLU A 100 -17.58 -4.09 -18.70
CA GLU A 100 -17.43 -4.07 -20.16
C GLU A 100 -18.70 -4.37 -20.98
N LYS A 101 -19.91 -4.27 -20.40
CA LYS A 101 -21.15 -4.45 -21.19
C LYS A 101 -22.12 -3.28 -21.22
N GLN A 102 -21.70 -2.09 -20.81
CA GLN A 102 -22.56 -0.92 -20.95
C GLN A 102 -21.73 0.37 -21.04
N LYS A 103 -21.22 0.69 -22.24
CA LYS A 103 -20.99 2.07 -22.72
C LYS A 103 -20.36 2.07 -24.12
N HIS A 104 -21.12 1.59 -25.11
CA HIS A 104 -21.00 2.12 -26.47
C HIS A 104 -22.01 3.26 -26.60
N SER A 105 -21.53 4.52 -26.52
CA SER A 105 -21.92 5.60 -27.44
C SER A 105 -21.50 6.98 -26.91
N ARG A 106 -20.80 7.73 -27.79
CA ARG A 106 -20.48 9.18 -27.79
C ARG A 106 -19.40 9.62 -26.78
N GLY A 107 -18.21 10.08 -27.13
CA GLY A 107 -17.69 10.64 -28.40
C GLY A 107 -17.38 12.14 -28.21
N ALA A 108 -16.10 12.48 -28.06
CA ALA A 108 -15.39 13.76 -28.31
C ALA A 108 -14.21 13.90 -27.29
N GLN A 109 -12.95 13.60 -27.67
CA GLN A 109 -11.94 14.55 -28.23
C GLN A 109 -11.71 15.78 -27.32
N GLU A 110 -10.51 16.25 -26.97
CA GLU A 110 -9.10 15.91 -27.19
C GLU A 110 -8.28 16.97 -26.41
N SER A 111 -6.94 16.87 -26.43
CA SER A 111 -5.90 17.78 -25.89
C SER A 111 -5.40 17.46 -24.47
N LYS A 112 -4.34 16.66 -24.31
CA LYS A 112 -2.90 16.94 -24.54
C LYS A 112 -2.37 18.16 -23.78
N GLU A 113 -1.62 17.85 -22.72
CA GLU A 113 -0.19 18.17 -22.63
C GLU A 113 0.20 19.66 -22.75
N LYS A 114 0.37 20.33 -21.60
CA LYS A 114 1.47 21.28 -21.33
C LYS A 114 1.36 21.87 -19.93
N ARG A 115 2.54 22.18 -19.35
CA ARG A 115 2.81 22.93 -18.10
C ARG A 115 3.11 22.11 -16.85
N LYS A 116 3.96 21.10 -17.01
CA LYS A 116 5.03 20.83 -16.04
C LYS A 116 6.26 21.62 -16.51
N ASP A 117 6.37 22.88 -16.07
CA ASP A 117 7.59 23.69 -16.08
C ASP A 117 7.22 25.13 -15.69
N ARG A 118 7.30 25.48 -14.40
CA ARG A 118 7.83 26.78 -13.97
C ARG A 118 8.04 26.83 -12.44
N LEU A 119 9.27 26.52 -12.06
CA LEU A 119 10.06 27.23 -11.06
C LEU A 119 9.57 27.25 -9.60
N GLU A 120 10.26 26.44 -8.79
CA GLU A 120 10.67 26.88 -7.47
C GLU A 120 11.34 28.26 -7.53
N LEU A 121 11.01 29.13 -6.56
CA LEU A 121 11.95 29.86 -5.70
C LEU A 121 11.26 31.10 -5.12
N ALA A 122 11.31 31.18 -3.78
CA ALA A 122 11.46 32.37 -2.96
C ALA A 122 10.60 33.60 -3.30
N ARG A 123 9.74 33.99 -2.35
CA ARG A 123 9.78 35.35 -1.81
C ARG A 123 9.14 35.39 -0.43
N ASP A 124 10.06 35.51 0.50
CA ASP A 124 9.94 36.06 1.83
C ASP A 124 9.20 37.42 1.85
N ASP A 125 8.62 37.64 3.03
CA ASP A 125 8.52 38.90 3.76
C ASP A 125 7.50 39.99 3.34
N LEU A 126 6.45 40.05 4.17
CA LEU A 126 6.01 41.22 4.93
C LEU A 126 5.62 42.48 4.15
N ARG A 127 4.32 42.82 4.14
CA ARG A 127 3.83 44.21 4.26
C ARG A 127 2.35 44.26 4.71
N HIS A 128 2.19 44.66 5.98
CA HIS A 128 1.18 45.58 6.55
C HIS A 128 -0.33 45.25 6.62
N LYS A 129 -0.75 44.97 7.87
CA LYS A 129 -1.83 45.53 8.71
C LYS A 129 -3.16 46.03 8.09
N LEU A 130 -4.25 45.58 8.73
CA LEU A 130 -5.69 45.86 8.61
C LEU A 130 -6.10 47.34 8.84
N PRO A 131 -7.35 47.73 8.50
CA PRO A 131 -8.27 47.98 9.62
C PRO A 131 -9.74 47.52 9.43
N ARG A 132 -10.22 46.86 10.48
CA ARG A 132 -11.55 46.89 11.13
C ARG A 132 -12.78 47.44 10.36
N ARG A 133 -13.79 46.58 10.15
CA ARG A 133 -15.21 46.97 10.15
C ARG A 133 -16.09 45.84 10.75
N GLU A 134 -16.71 46.13 11.89
CA GLU A 134 -17.70 45.28 12.56
C GLU A 134 -19.03 45.28 11.78
N GLY A 135 -19.71 44.12 11.74
CA GLY A 135 -21.09 44.02 11.27
C GLY A 135 -21.59 42.61 10.90
N SER A 136 -22.27 41.97 11.86
CA SER A 136 -23.29 40.89 11.73
C SER A 136 -22.86 39.40 11.63
N PRO A 137 -23.48 38.50 12.43
CA PRO A 137 -23.19 37.07 12.43
C PRO A 137 -23.99 36.35 11.34
N LYS A 138 -23.33 35.98 10.23
CA LYS A 138 -23.90 35.02 9.27
C LYS A 138 -23.51 33.61 9.68
N MET A 139 -24.48 32.97 10.33
CA MET A 139 -24.67 31.54 10.49
C MET A 139 -24.09 30.76 9.30
N GLY A 140 -23.05 30.00 9.58
CA GLY A 140 -22.33 29.15 8.64
C GLY A 140 -21.28 28.44 9.46
N ALA A 141 -21.74 27.57 10.38
CA ALA A 141 -20.83 26.77 11.18
C ALA A 141 -19.89 26.02 10.23
N SER A 142 -18.59 26.34 10.26
CA SER A 142 -17.58 25.51 9.64
C SER A 142 -17.83 24.08 10.09
N ILE A 143 -18.02 23.18 9.13
CA ILE A 143 -18.22 21.75 9.37
C ILE A 143 -17.14 21.30 10.36
N PRO A 144 -17.50 20.85 11.58
CA PRO A 144 -16.51 20.45 12.57
C PRO A 144 -15.62 19.38 11.98
N THR A 145 -14.33 19.69 11.84
CA THR A 145 -13.35 18.72 11.36
C THR A 145 -13.10 17.72 12.49
N TYR A 146 -13.84 16.62 12.48
CA TYR A 146 -13.79 15.59 13.50
C TYR A 146 -12.50 14.77 13.34
N LYS A 147 -11.47 15.11 14.12
CA LYS A 147 -10.19 14.39 14.18
C LYS A 147 -10.09 13.44 15.38
N ASN A 148 -11.01 13.56 16.34
CA ASN A 148 -10.96 12.83 17.60
C ASN A 148 -12.13 11.85 17.66
N PHE A 149 -11.89 10.61 17.23
CA PHE A 149 -12.86 9.53 17.36
C PHE A 149 -12.81 8.92 18.76
N ALA A 150 -13.97 8.52 19.28
CA ALA A 150 -14.02 7.69 20.48
C ALA A 150 -13.34 6.34 20.19
N PRO A 151 -12.38 5.90 21.02
CA PRO A 151 -11.76 4.59 20.85
C PRO A 151 -12.81 3.50 21.07
N LEU A 152 -12.88 2.55 20.14
CA LEU A 152 -13.73 1.37 20.30
C LEU A 152 -13.14 0.50 21.42
N LEU A 153 -13.82 0.43 22.56
CA LEU A 153 -13.43 -0.39 23.70
C LEU A 153 -13.74 -1.88 23.47
N GLU A 154 -14.43 -2.21 22.37
CA GLU A 154 -14.92 -3.55 22.07
C GLU A 154 -14.07 -4.28 21.04
N ILE A 155 -13.91 -5.59 21.28
CA ILE A 155 -13.25 -6.50 20.35
C ILE A 155 -14.10 -6.70 19.09
N ARG A 156 -13.42 -6.87 17.94
CA ARG A 156 -14.05 -7.00 16.61
C ARG A 156 -15.17 -8.04 16.53
N THR A 157 -15.08 -9.12 17.34
CA THR A 157 -16.09 -10.18 17.38
C THR A 157 -17.40 -9.75 18.03
N LYS A 158 -17.38 -8.84 19.01
CA LYS A 158 -18.59 -8.29 19.65
C LYS A 158 -19.33 -7.36 18.70
N ILE A 159 -18.60 -6.48 18.00
CA ILE A 159 -19.17 -5.55 17.01
C ILE A 159 -19.87 -6.32 15.87
N LEU A 160 -19.27 -7.41 15.39
CA LEU A 160 -19.86 -8.25 14.34
C LEU A 160 -21.09 -9.03 14.80
N ALA A 161 -21.19 -9.34 16.09
CA ALA A 161 -22.32 -10.09 16.65
C ALA A 161 -23.58 -9.22 16.74
N VAL A 162 -23.44 -7.94 17.11
CA VAL A 162 -24.54 -6.96 17.15
C VAL A 162 -25.16 -6.73 15.77
N GLU A 163 -24.39 -6.90 14.70
CA GLU A 163 -24.88 -6.73 13.33
C GLU A 163 -25.71 -7.92 12.81
N LYS A 164 -25.74 -9.07 13.50
CA LYS A 164 -26.51 -10.25 13.07
C LYS A 164 -28.00 -10.16 13.41
N ASP A 165 -28.35 -9.38 14.44
CA ASP A 165 -29.73 -9.14 14.84
C ASP A 165 -30.28 -7.87 14.17
N LYS A 166 -30.42 -7.89 12.84
CA LYS A 166 -30.97 -6.73 12.11
C LYS A 166 -32.50 -6.73 12.15
N VAL A 167 -33.06 -5.72 12.80
CA VAL A 167 -34.33 -5.12 12.36
C VAL A 167 -34.15 -4.69 10.88
N PRO A 168 -35.08 -4.98 9.97
CA PRO A 168 -34.97 -4.58 8.58
C PRO A 168 -34.80 -3.06 8.46
N ILE A 169 -33.67 -2.61 7.88
CA ILE A 169 -33.45 -1.20 7.58
C ILE A 169 -34.40 -0.82 6.44
N GLN A 170 -35.51 -0.14 6.76
CA GLN A 170 -36.34 0.49 5.76
C GLN A 170 -35.73 1.83 5.36
N TRP A 171 -35.46 2.00 4.06
CA TRP A 171 -35.07 3.28 3.51
C TRP A 171 -36.30 4.19 3.36
N PRO A 172 -36.20 5.49 3.68
CA PRO A 172 -37.28 6.44 3.45
C PRO A 172 -37.59 6.56 1.96
N ALA A 173 -38.85 6.90 1.65
CA ALA A 173 -39.32 7.02 0.28
C ALA A 173 -38.49 8.06 -0.52
N PRO A 174 -38.19 7.79 -1.80
CA PRO A 174 -37.49 8.73 -2.66
C PRO A 174 -38.25 10.06 -2.77
N MET A 175 -37.51 11.18 -2.71
CA MET A 175 -38.09 12.51 -2.88
C MET A 175 -38.72 12.64 -4.28
N ARG A 176 -39.99 13.06 -4.34
CA ARG A 176 -40.67 13.33 -5.61
C ARG A 176 -39.94 14.45 -6.35
N SER A 177 -39.35 14.12 -7.50
CA SER A 177 -38.85 15.11 -8.45
C SER A 177 -40.03 15.82 -9.12
N GLN A 178 -40.03 17.15 -9.09
CA GLN A 178 -41.00 17.96 -9.84
C GLN A 178 -40.76 17.75 -11.34
N GLN A 179 -41.65 17.03 -12.00
CA GLN A 179 -41.67 16.93 -13.45
C GLN A 179 -42.09 18.29 -14.01
N LYS A 180 -41.17 18.97 -14.72
CA LYS A 180 -41.51 20.17 -15.47
C LYS A 180 -42.55 19.79 -16.52
N ARG A 181 -43.78 20.31 -16.36
CA ARG A 181 -44.79 20.34 -17.41
C ARG A 181 -44.24 21.21 -18.54
N GLY A 182 -43.96 20.58 -19.67
CA GLY A 182 -43.76 21.27 -20.93
C GLY A 182 -45.13 21.69 -21.48
N THR A 183 -45.24 22.97 -21.79
CA THR A 183 -46.19 23.55 -22.75
C THR A 183 -45.38 24.50 -23.61
#